data_AF-A0A9W8P338-F1
#
_entry.id   AF-A0A9W8P338-F1
#
_cell.length_a   1.000
_cell.length_b   1.000
_cell.length_c   1.000
_cell.angle_alpha   90.00
_cell.angle_beta   90.00
_cell.angle_gamma   90.00
#
_symmetry.space_group_name_H-M   'P 1'
#
loop_
_entity.id
_entity.type
_entity.pdbx_description
1 polymer ?
#
loop_
_entity_poly.entity_id
_entity_poly.type
_entity_poly.pdbx_seq_one_letter_code
_entity_poly.pdbx_strand_id
1 'polypeptide(L)'
;MTREWFLDMVSQFLISKEGKLQRDGLDVAQIWEDFEWMATAMLPTVKEVNLTLYTPERLVKDVREAFHIWHLDSMNHASALISQFNSISPLSTTMPQSFQRIAPPPYSCSDDSLMDFEVEI
;
A
#
# COMPACT_ATOMS: atom_id res chain seq x y z
N MET A 1 12.00 -5.74 -28.79
CA MET A 1 11.41 -7.00 -28.30
C MET A 1 12.04 -8.15 -29.07
N THR A 2 12.77 -9.06 -28.42
CA THR A 2 13.45 -10.19 -29.09
C THR A 2 12.53 -11.41 -29.16
N ARG A 3 12.77 -12.32 -30.12
CA ARG A 3 12.02 -13.57 -30.26
C ARG A 3 12.12 -14.44 -29.01
N GLU A 4 13.32 -14.49 -28.41
CA GLU A 4 13.59 -15.26 -27.18
C GLU A 4 12.75 -14.75 -26.02
N TRP A 5 12.68 -13.44 -25.83
CA TRP A 5 11.84 -12.83 -24.81
C TRP A 5 10.36 -13.16 -25.00
N PHE A 6 9.87 -13.12 -26.25
CA PHE A 6 8.47 -13.47 -26.54
C PHE A 6 8.17 -14.94 -26.21
N LEU A 7 9.05 -15.85 -26.61
CA LEU A 7 8.87 -17.28 -26.34
C LEU A 7 8.95 -17.59 -24.83
N ASP A 8 9.85 -16.93 -24.11
CA ASP A 8 9.98 -17.03 -22.66
C ASP A 8 8.76 -16.45 -21.92
N MET A 9 8.14 -15.41 -22.47
CA MET A 9 6.91 -14.84 -21.92
C MET A 9 5.72 -15.77 -22.14
N VAL A 10 5.56 -16.32 -23.35
CA VAL A 10 4.44 -17.22 -23.69
C VAL A 10 4.58 -18.59 -23.00
N SER A 11 5.80 -19.07 -22.73
CA SER A 11 6.04 -20.35 -22.05
C SER A 11 5.49 -20.41 -20.62
N GLN A 12 5.25 -19.24 -20.01
CA GLN A 12 4.66 -19.11 -18.67
C GLN A 12 3.16 -19.40 -18.65
N PHE A 13 2.53 -19.58 -19.82
CA PHE A 13 1.10 -19.81 -19.95
C PHE A 13 0.80 -21.23 -20.43
N LEU A 14 -0.28 -21.78 -19.90
CA LEU A 14 -0.84 -23.08 -20.26
C LEU A 14 -2.22 -22.87 -20.89
N ILE A 15 -2.70 -23.84 -21.66
CA ILE A 15 -4.07 -23.85 -22.17
C ILE A 15 -4.84 -24.94 -21.44
N SER A 16 -5.93 -24.58 -20.79
CA SER A 16 -6.81 -25.51 -20.08
C SER A 16 -7.55 -26.42 -21.06
N LYS A 17 -8.16 -27.50 -20.55
CA LYS A 17 -9.01 -28.40 -21.36
C LYS A 17 -10.23 -27.70 -21.97
N GLU A 18 -10.61 -26.55 -21.43
CA GLU A 18 -11.71 -25.70 -21.89
C GLU A 18 -11.26 -24.64 -22.91
N GLY A 19 -9.97 -24.64 -23.28
CA GLY A 19 -9.40 -23.67 -24.22
C GLY A 19 -9.05 -22.31 -23.60
N LYS A 20 -9.04 -22.20 -22.27
CA LYS A 20 -8.68 -20.95 -21.57
C LYS A 20 -7.18 -20.86 -21.33
N LEU A 21 -6.63 -19.65 -21.45
CA LEU A 21 -5.25 -19.39 -21.09
C LEU A 21 -5.12 -19.39 -19.55
N GLN A 22 -4.11 -20.07 -19.02
CA GLN A 22 -3.87 -20.21 -17.60
C GLN A 22 -2.43 -19.87 -17.24
N ARG A 23 -2.22 -19.40 -16.02
CA ARG A 23 -0.88 -19.22 -15.44
C ARG A 23 -0.92 -19.55 -13.96
N ASP A 24 0.04 -20.34 -13.50
CA ASP A 24 0.11 -20.81 -12.11
C ASP A 24 -1.20 -21.50 -11.64
N GLY A 25 -1.92 -22.16 -12.55
CA GLY A 25 -3.21 -22.81 -12.26
C GLY A 25 -4.42 -21.88 -12.19
N LEU A 26 -4.25 -20.58 -12.48
CA LEU A 26 -5.30 -19.57 -12.48
C LEU A 26 -5.69 -19.20 -13.91
N ASP A 27 -6.97 -18.91 -14.14
CA ASP A 27 -7.47 -18.47 -15.46
C ASP A 27 -6.98 -17.05 -15.75
N VAL A 28 -6.36 -16.83 -16.89
CA VAL A 28 -5.96 -15.48 -17.31
C VAL A 28 -7.22 -14.67 -17.61
N ALA A 29 -7.33 -13.51 -16.98
CA ALA A 29 -8.42 -12.56 -17.19
C ALA A 29 -8.56 -12.24 -18.69
N GLN A 30 -9.80 -12.27 -19.19
CA GLN A 30 -10.08 -12.06 -20.61
C GLN A 30 -10.16 -10.58 -20.95
N ILE A 31 -10.57 -9.75 -19.99
CA ILE A 31 -10.67 -8.30 -20.14
C ILE A 31 -9.61 -7.67 -19.24
N TRP A 32 -8.92 -6.66 -19.77
CA TRP A 32 -7.87 -5.94 -19.05
C TRP A 32 -8.36 -5.40 -17.69
N GLU A 33 -9.59 -4.90 -17.64
CA GLU A 33 -10.16 -4.29 -16.43
C GLU A 33 -10.76 -5.31 -15.43
N ASP A 34 -10.76 -6.62 -15.73
CA ASP A 34 -11.42 -7.63 -14.90
C ASP A 34 -10.90 -7.65 -13.46
N PHE A 35 -9.59 -7.45 -13.27
CA PHE A 35 -9.01 -7.44 -11.93
C PHE A 35 -9.58 -6.31 -11.06
N GLU A 36 -9.75 -5.12 -11.62
CA GLU A 36 -10.18 -3.93 -10.89
C GLU A 36 -11.65 -4.05 -10.46
N TRP A 37 -12.48 -4.58 -11.35
CA TRP A 37 -13.88 -4.92 -11.06
C TRP A 37 -14.00 -6.02 -10.01
N MET A 38 -13.22 -7.10 -10.12
CA MET A 38 -13.25 -8.20 -9.15
C MET A 38 -12.75 -7.76 -7.77
N ALA A 39 -11.68 -6.96 -7.71
CA ALA A 39 -11.22 -6.34 -6.48
C ALA A 39 -12.32 -5.47 -5.85
N THR A 40 -12.95 -4.60 -6.65
CA THR A 40 -14.02 -3.71 -6.16
C THR A 40 -15.25 -4.49 -5.68
N ALA A 41 -15.63 -5.58 -6.35
CA ALA A 41 -16.73 -6.44 -5.94
C ALA A 41 -16.44 -7.24 -4.66
N MET A 42 -15.17 -7.59 -4.42
CA MET A 42 -14.75 -8.31 -3.22
C MET A 42 -14.70 -7.44 -1.98
N LEU A 43 -14.24 -6.18 -2.10
CA LEU A 43 -14.01 -5.30 -0.95
C LEU A 43 -15.21 -5.18 0.01
N PRO A 44 -16.48 -5.07 -0.45
CA PRO A 44 -17.65 -5.04 0.43
C PRO A 44 -17.90 -6.34 1.22
N THR A 45 -17.35 -7.48 0.78
CA THR A 45 -17.55 -8.79 1.42
C THR A 45 -16.61 -9.02 2.61
N VAL A 46 -15.55 -8.21 2.71
CA VAL A 46 -14.56 -8.29 3.80
C VAL A 46 -15.08 -7.43 4.97
N LYS A 47 -15.44 -8.07 6.09
CA LYS A 47 -16.14 -7.42 7.22
C LYS A 47 -15.32 -6.36 7.98
N GLU A 48 -14.00 -6.36 7.85
CA GLU A 48 -13.08 -5.42 8.52
C GLU A 48 -12.09 -4.85 7.51
N VAL A 49 -12.54 -3.92 6.67
CA VAL A 49 -11.63 -3.28 5.70
C VAL A 49 -10.99 -2.05 6.35
N ASN A 50 -9.96 -2.28 7.15
CA ASN A 50 -8.99 -1.20 7.35
C ASN A 50 -8.08 -1.15 6.11
N LEU A 51 -8.55 -0.46 5.07
CA LEU A 51 -7.86 -0.32 3.77
C LEU A 51 -6.46 0.28 3.91
N THR A 52 -6.21 1.03 4.99
CA THR A 52 -4.88 1.59 5.29
C THR A 52 -3.84 0.53 5.66
N LEU A 53 -4.28 -0.66 6.08
CA LEU A 53 -3.43 -1.80 6.40
C LEU A 53 -3.37 -2.84 5.26
N TYR A 54 -4.10 -2.60 4.16
CA TYR A 54 -4.10 -3.48 3.01
C TYR A 54 -2.93 -3.15 2.09
N THR A 55 -2.03 -4.11 1.89
CA THR A 55 -0.97 -3.98 0.88
C THR A 55 -1.47 -4.46 -0.47
N PRO A 56 -0.88 -3.99 -1.60
CA PRO A 56 -1.25 -4.48 -2.93
C PRO A 56 -1.12 -6.00 -3.08
N GLU A 57 -0.10 -6.61 -2.47
CA GLU A 57 0.12 -8.07 -2.52
C GLU A 57 -1.03 -8.82 -1.85
N ARG A 58 -1.53 -8.30 -0.73
CA ARG A 58 -2.65 -8.90 -0.01
C ARG A 58 -3.92 -8.82 -0.84
N LEU A 59 -4.21 -7.67 -1.44
CA LEU A 59 -5.36 -7.51 -2.35
C LEU A 59 -5.30 -8.47 -3.53
N VAL A 60 -4.14 -8.57 -4.18
CA VAL A 60 -3.95 -9.50 -5.30
C VAL A 60 -4.14 -10.95 -4.86
N LYS A 61 -3.60 -11.33 -3.70
CA LYS A 61 -3.76 -12.68 -3.15
C LYS A 61 -5.23 -13.00 -2.91
N ASP A 62 -5.95 -12.11 -2.25
CA ASP A 62 -7.34 -12.36 -1.87
C ASP A 62 -8.26 -12.42 -3.10
N VAL A 63 -8.04 -11.56 -4.10
CA VAL A 63 -8.78 -11.61 -5.38
C VAL A 63 -8.52 -12.91 -6.13
N ARG A 64 -7.27 -13.41 -6.13
CA ARG A 64 -6.92 -14.71 -6.73
C ARG A 64 -7.58 -15.88 -6.02
N GLU A 65 -7.61 -15.84 -4.69
CA GLU A 65 -8.27 -16.87 -3.89
C GLU A 65 -9.80 -16.86 -4.11
N ALA A 66 -10.41 -15.68 -4.23
CA ALA A 66 -11.85 -15.53 -4.39
C ALA A 66 -12.36 -15.86 -5.80
N PHE A 67 -11.64 -15.44 -6.84
CA PHE A 67 -12.13 -15.53 -8.23
C PHE A 67 -11.30 -16.43 -9.14
N HIS A 68 -10.17 -16.97 -8.66
CA HIS A 68 -9.29 -17.85 -9.44
C HIS A 68 -8.79 -17.25 -10.76
N ILE A 69 -8.50 -15.95 -10.76
CA ILE A 69 -8.02 -15.23 -11.95
C ILE A 69 -6.55 -14.81 -11.85
N TRP A 70 -5.87 -14.71 -13.00
CA TRP A 70 -4.54 -14.12 -13.14
C TRP A 70 -4.58 -12.92 -14.08
N HIS A 71 -3.96 -11.82 -13.69
CA HIS A 71 -3.80 -10.64 -14.54
C HIS A 71 -2.36 -10.12 -14.46
N LEU A 72 -1.77 -9.72 -15.60
CA LEU A 72 -0.36 -9.32 -15.67
C LEU A 72 -0.08 -8.11 -14.77
N ASP A 73 -0.99 -7.14 -14.78
CA ASP A 73 -0.79 -5.86 -14.11
C ASP A 73 -1.50 -5.77 -12.74
N SER A 74 -1.86 -6.92 -12.17
CA SER A 74 -2.65 -7.02 -10.92
C SER A 74 -2.08 -6.15 -9.79
N MET A 75 -0.75 -6.10 -9.67
CA MET A 75 -0.05 -5.34 -8.61
C MET A 75 -0.20 -3.83 -8.78
N ASN A 76 -0.07 -3.32 -10.01
CA ASN A 76 -0.20 -1.89 -10.27
C ASN A 76 -1.65 -1.42 -10.10
N HIS A 77 -2.62 -2.21 -10.58
CA HIS A 77 -4.05 -1.93 -10.36
C HIS A 77 -4.42 -1.99 -8.87
N ALA A 78 -3.92 -2.99 -8.13
CA ALA A 78 -4.13 -3.06 -6.69
C ALA A 78 -3.57 -1.83 -5.95
N SER A 79 -2.37 -1.38 -6.32
CA SER A 79 -1.76 -0.17 -5.75
C SER A 79 -2.57 1.09 -6.07
N ALA A 80 -3.07 1.22 -7.30
CA ALA A 80 -3.89 2.36 -7.71
C ALA A 80 -5.21 2.41 -6.93
N LEU A 81 -5.89 1.26 -6.81
CA LEU A 81 -7.13 1.13 -6.03
C LEU A 81 -6.92 1.54 -4.56
N ILE A 82 -5.89 0.98 -3.89
CA ILE A 82 -5.61 1.29 -2.49
C ILE A 82 -5.33 2.79 -2.31
N SER A 83 -4.56 3.40 -3.22
CA SER A 83 -4.28 4.84 -3.21
C SER A 83 -5.56 5.68 -3.36
N GLN A 84 -6.42 5.32 -4.32
CA GLN A 84 -7.71 5.99 -4.53
C GLN A 84 -8.61 5.88 -3.29
N PHE A 85 -8.74 4.68 -2.73
CA PHE A 85 -9.53 4.47 -1.51
C PHE A 85 -9.01 5.30 -0.33
N ASN A 86 -7.69 5.34 -0.11
CA ASN A 86 -7.09 6.15 0.96
C ASN A 86 -7.24 7.66 0.72
N SER A 87 -7.34 8.11 -0.55
CA SER A 87 -7.57 9.52 -0.88
C SER A 87 -9.03 9.97 -0.72
N ILE A 88 -9.99 9.06 -0.95
CA ILE A 88 -11.43 9.34 -0.90
C ILE A 88 -11.99 9.07 0.51
N SER A 89 -11.40 8.11 1.23
CA SER A 89 -11.71 7.82 2.62
C SER A 89 -10.63 8.44 3.50
N PRO A 90 -10.79 9.68 3.99
CA PRO A 90 -10.00 10.16 5.11
C PRO A 90 -10.49 9.38 6.33
N LEU A 91 -10.04 8.14 6.47
CA LEU A 91 -9.99 7.50 7.77
C LEU A 91 -9.19 8.45 8.63
N SER A 92 -9.89 9.14 9.52
CA SER A 92 -9.34 9.93 10.60
C SER A 92 -8.14 9.18 11.16
N THR A 93 -6.93 9.56 10.74
CA THR A 93 -5.71 9.35 11.50
C THR A 93 -5.81 10.23 12.72
N THR A 94 -6.77 9.93 13.60
CA THR A 94 -6.64 10.11 15.03
C THR A 94 -5.49 9.21 15.44
N MET A 95 -4.27 9.68 15.14
CA MET A 95 -3.20 9.49 16.09
C MET A 95 -3.75 9.92 17.45
N PRO A 96 -3.64 9.11 18.51
CA PRO A 96 -3.82 9.64 19.85
C PRO A 96 -2.67 10.64 20.08
N GLN A 97 -2.88 11.91 19.71
CA GLN A 97 -2.09 13.02 20.21
C GLN A 97 -2.49 13.27 21.67
N SER A 98 -2.17 12.33 22.55
CA SER A 98 -2.15 12.57 23.98
C SER A 98 -0.72 12.71 24.44
N PHE A 99 -0.02 13.72 23.92
CA PHE A 99 1.10 14.38 24.61
C PHE A 99 1.17 15.86 24.19
N GLN A 100 0.17 16.63 24.61
CA GLN A 100 0.40 18.02 24.97
C GLN A 100 0.21 18.16 26.48
N ARG A 101 1.31 18.35 27.19
CA ARG A 101 1.29 19.13 28.43
C ARG A 101 2.35 20.22 28.27
N ILE A 102 1.90 21.38 27.81
CA ILE A 102 2.67 22.61 27.91
C ILE A 102 2.36 23.19 29.27
N ALA A 103 3.37 23.34 30.12
CA ALA A 103 3.63 24.60 30.82
C ALA A 103 5.09 24.61 31.33
N PRO A 104 5.82 25.73 31.18
CA PRO A 104 7.22 25.86 31.57
C PRO A 104 7.35 26.18 33.06
N PRO A 105 8.50 25.88 33.71
CA PRO A 105 8.85 26.57 34.94
C PRO A 105 9.52 27.93 34.64
N PRO A 106 9.24 28.96 35.46
CA PRO A 106 9.79 30.30 35.30
C PRO A 106 11.19 30.36 35.91
N TYR A 107 12.15 30.97 35.22
CA TYR A 107 13.36 31.48 35.85
C TYR A 107 13.49 32.95 35.49
N SER A 108 13.16 33.79 36.46
CA SER A 108 13.48 35.21 36.47
C SER A 108 14.01 35.59 37.86
N CYS A 109 15.03 36.45 37.82
CA CYS A 109 15.74 37.16 38.88
C CYS A 109 16.87 36.37 39.59
N SER A 110 18.12 36.88 39.68
CA SER A 110 18.58 38.28 39.60
C SER A 110 20.04 38.41 39.16
N ASP A 111 20.36 39.57 38.58
CA ASP A 111 21.68 40.23 38.50
C ASP A 111 22.47 40.17 39.83
N ASP A 112 23.80 40.03 39.77
CA ASP A 112 24.75 41.14 39.95
C ASP A 112 26.23 40.68 39.88
N SER A 113 27.10 41.63 39.55
CA SER A 113 28.55 41.67 39.79
C SER A 113 29.52 41.30 38.66
N LEU A 114 29.77 42.32 37.82
CA LEU A 114 31.09 42.67 37.29
C LEU A 114 32.21 42.55 38.34
N MET A 115 33.31 41.87 38.00
CA MET A 115 34.68 42.31 38.32
C MET A 115 35.65 41.74 37.28
N ASP A 116 36.37 42.66 36.63
CA ASP A 116 37.60 42.43 35.85
C ASP A 116 38.63 41.63 36.65
N PHE A 117 39.49 40.86 35.97
CA PHE A 117 40.94 40.81 36.25
C PHE A 117 41.67 40.00 35.15
N GLU A 118 42.46 40.71 34.36
CA GLU A 118 43.62 40.14 33.63
C GLU A 118 44.61 39.53 34.64
N VAL A 119 45.37 38.49 34.26
CA VAL A 119 46.82 38.35 34.48
C VAL A 119 47.35 37.13 33.71
N GLU A 120 48.36 37.38 32.87
CA GLU A 120 49.24 36.41 32.19
C GLU A 120 50.07 35.55 33.17
N ILE A 121 50.39 34.32 32.78
CA ILE A 121 51.65 33.64 33.14
C ILE A 121 52.19 32.92 31.91
#